data_AF-A0A561BTE4-F1
#
_entry.id   AF-A0A561BTE4-F1
#
_cell.length_a   1.000
_cell.length_b   1.000
_cell.length_c   1.000
_cell.angle_alpha   90.00
_cell.angle_beta   90.00
_cell.angle_gamma   90.00
#
_symmetry.space_group_name_H-M   'P 1'
#
loop_
_entity.id
_entity.type
_entity.pdbx_description
1 polymer ?
#
loop_
_entity_poly.entity_id
_entity_poly.type
_entity_poly.pdbx_seq_one_letter_code
_entity_poly.pdbx_strand_id
1 'polypeptide(L)'
;MTDASVDDLIRAINSLVVQDTGGVSLASGQQLPGVTRSVRARVDRLADNLDVPARLAPAPGEPDSRPAIRQAVTEVVANCAYTLAPEGPLPLPEDGDRYRFAEATSRAYAALATPRLLQQLMPEAGDAPLGQFPEPALVGDTAAARTVALGISGRTGQGEDAILTEMVAAGRGGAGPAAAELLMRSRPSFAQLSPDDRREVVEMVAAELEWRFSAGDRVSPRASVVGQRLDATARGAEAVDEANHAGDRATAYRHERSINAEVVEPLRIGLPTERPDSVHELLNRVQGAVGELTGAQGSLWNGRIEFLPGEYEEAGRVGQSPQGTLVLSEERVAVPLTNLTVDGPDRLTPGQVVAAREALKEVSGMFARFAVPEGYTRENEELAVAAAPRFEALAYGVGQAFTEDNLHAIVDRTVPQELAERLQATGAPQADTEWAPAARGLAFAVDVSTGRDADPSETLRALAGQGRAGAATVAAETLVLHSEIPRAERAAVIRQVAESVDRGFEALPERVASWNADGGGPGTTYGRSREYGMALGQQAAEQVRRAENESAPGGQQQDATAQRQDATARFAADPAVKPLTGVQPPAAKAEDAARSGRPGTPAEQQKPTGLDR
;
A
#
# COMPACT_ATOMS: atom_id res chain seq x y z
N MET A 1 20.27 -32.22 -44.92
CA MET A 1 19.91 -30.96 -44.24
C MET A 1 18.41 -30.82 -44.41
N THR A 2 17.65 -31.10 -43.35
CA THR A 2 16.20 -30.88 -43.35
C THR A 2 15.98 -29.37 -43.25
N ASP A 3 15.37 -28.76 -44.25
CA ASP A 3 14.87 -27.37 -44.16
C ASP A 3 13.97 -27.30 -42.92
N ALA A 4 14.47 -26.67 -41.85
CA ALA A 4 13.66 -26.42 -40.67
C ALA A 4 12.62 -25.39 -41.08
N SER A 5 11.37 -25.84 -41.28
CA SER A 5 10.32 -24.92 -41.68
C SER A 5 10.02 -23.95 -40.53
N VAL A 6 9.64 -22.72 -40.85
CA VAL A 6 9.19 -21.72 -39.84
C VAL A 6 8.12 -22.29 -38.92
N ASP A 7 7.25 -23.14 -39.47
CA ASP A 7 6.18 -23.79 -38.74
C ASP A 7 6.73 -24.80 -37.70
N ASP A 8 7.85 -25.47 -37.98
CA ASP A 8 8.51 -26.36 -37.01
C ASP A 8 9.20 -25.57 -35.89
N LEU A 9 9.83 -24.43 -36.21
CA LEU A 9 10.39 -23.54 -35.19
C LEU A 9 9.28 -22.95 -34.30
N ILE A 10 8.17 -22.51 -34.89
CA ILE A 10 6.99 -22.05 -34.14
C ILE A 10 6.45 -23.15 -33.23
N ARG A 11 6.36 -24.40 -33.72
CA ARG A 11 5.91 -25.55 -32.92
C ARG A 11 6.86 -25.82 -31.76
N ALA A 12 8.17 -25.76 -31.99
CA ALA A 12 9.18 -25.93 -30.96
C ALA A 12 9.08 -24.85 -29.87
N ILE A 13 8.91 -23.57 -30.26
CA ILE A 13 8.69 -22.46 -29.32
C ILE A 13 7.42 -22.70 -28.49
N ASN A 14 6.31 -23.11 -29.13
CA ASN A 14 5.07 -23.41 -28.41
C ASN A 14 5.24 -24.56 -27.41
N SER A 15 5.95 -25.63 -27.78
CA SER A 15 6.27 -26.73 -26.88
C SER A 15 7.10 -26.29 -25.68
N LEU A 16 8.06 -25.38 -25.88
CA LEU A 16 8.85 -24.84 -24.78
C LEU A 16 8.04 -23.92 -23.86
N VAL A 17 7.15 -23.09 -24.41
CA VAL A 17 6.23 -22.28 -23.58
C VAL A 17 5.32 -23.18 -22.75
N VAL A 18 4.76 -24.23 -23.34
CA VAL A 18 3.94 -25.24 -22.62
C VAL A 18 4.74 -25.96 -21.54
N GLN A 19 5.99 -26.35 -21.83
CA GLN A 19 6.84 -27.01 -20.85
C GLN A 19 7.18 -26.08 -19.68
N ASP A 20 7.40 -24.81 -19.97
CA ASP A 20 7.80 -23.82 -18.98
C ASP A 20 6.66 -23.40 -18.05
N THR A 21 5.46 -23.23 -18.60
CA THR A 21 4.28 -22.80 -17.84
C THR A 21 3.49 -23.97 -17.27
N GLY A 22 3.68 -25.18 -17.80
CA GLY A 22 2.84 -26.35 -17.50
C GLY A 22 1.44 -26.29 -18.11
N GLY A 23 1.10 -25.25 -18.87
CA GLY A 23 -0.23 -25.05 -19.45
C GLY A 23 -0.50 -25.89 -20.71
N VAL A 24 -1.76 -25.91 -21.16
CA VAL A 24 -2.16 -26.64 -22.38
C VAL A 24 -2.35 -25.66 -23.53
N SER A 25 -1.63 -25.81 -24.65
CA SER A 25 -1.82 -24.91 -25.80
C SER A 25 -3.10 -25.22 -26.60
N LEU A 26 -3.88 -24.19 -26.93
CA LEU A 26 -5.04 -24.28 -27.84
C LEU A 26 -4.64 -24.14 -29.32
N ALA A 27 -3.36 -23.87 -29.61
CA ALA A 27 -2.89 -23.76 -30.98
C ALA A 27 -3.00 -25.12 -31.68
N SER A 28 -3.96 -25.25 -32.60
CA SER A 28 -4.13 -26.45 -33.43
C SER A 28 -3.53 -26.22 -34.82
N GLY A 29 -2.59 -27.08 -35.23
CA GLY A 29 -1.98 -27.02 -36.56
C GLY A 29 -0.93 -25.91 -36.77
N GLN A 30 -0.85 -25.36 -37.98
CA GLN A 30 0.16 -24.38 -38.43
C GLN A 30 -0.19 -22.90 -38.12
N GLN A 31 -1.28 -22.63 -37.41
CA GLN A 31 -1.79 -21.27 -37.20
C GLN A 31 -1.77 -20.87 -35.73
N LEU A 32 -0.75 -20.09 -35.35
CA LEU A 32 -0.81 -19.22 -34.18
C LEU A 32 -1.59 -17.95 -34.57
N PRO A 33 -2.73 -17.65 -33.93
CA PRO A 33 -3.39 -16.36 -34.10
C PRO A 33 -2.44 -15.22 -33.68
N GLY A 34 -2.45 -14.11 -34.41
CA GLY A 34 -1.65 -12.91 -34.11
C GLY A 34 -0.26 -12.83 -34.76
N VAL A 35 0.30 -13.92 -35.29
CA VAL A 35 1.59 -13.89 -35.99
C VAL A 35 1.43 -13.31 -37.41
N THR A 36 1.88 -12.07 -37.61
CA THR A 36 1.80 -11.40 -38.92
C THR A 36 2.77 -12.00 -39.95
N ARG A 37 2.52 -11.78 -41.25
CA ARG A 37 3.46 -12.17 -42.32
C ARG A 37 4.86 -11.59 -42.13
N SER A 38 4.96 -10.38 -41.58
CA SER A 38 6.24 -9.71 -41.30
C SER A 38 7.01 -10.41 -40.16
N VAL A 39 6.31 -10.78 -39.08
CA VAL A 39 6.90 -11.58 -37.99
C VAL A 39 7.35 -12.93 -38.52
N ARG A 40 6.50 -13.62 -39.29
CA ARG A 40 6.83 -14.92 -39.90
C ARG A 40 8.07 -14.84 -40.79
N ALA A 41 8.18 -13.84 -41.67
CA ALA A 41 9.35 -13.65 -42.53
C ALA A 41 10.66 -13.35 -41.76
N ARG A 42 10.57 -12.75 -40.56
CA ARG A 42 11.74 -12.52 -39.71
C ARG A 42 12.16 -13.78 -38.95
N VAL A 43 11.18 -14.57 -38.50
CA VAL A 43 11.42 -15.86 -37.84
C VAL A 43 11.92 -16.91 -38.83
N ASP A 44 11.51 -16.82 -40.09
CA ASP A 44 12.01 -17.65 -41.21
C ASP A 44 13.54 -17.59 -41.32
N ARG A 45 14.10 -16.38 -41.24
CA ARG A 45 15.56 -16.19 -41.24
C ARG A 45 16.23 -16.90 -40.07
N LEU A 46 15.59 -16.96 -38.90
CA LEU A 46 16.13 -17.72 -37.77
C LEU A 46 16.03 -19.22 -38.03
N ALA A 47 14.90 -19.70 -38.55
CA ALA A 47 14.68 -21.10 -38.87
C ALA A 47 15.75 -21.63 -39.85
N ASP A 48 16.05 -20.86 -40.90
CA ASP A 48 17.08 -21.15 -41.90
C ASP A 48 18.51 -21.22 -41.34
N ASN A 49 18.74 -20.68 -40.13
CA ASN A 49 20.06 -20.55 -39.53
C ASN A 49 20.13 -21.12 -38.10
N LEU A 50 19.20 -22.01 -37.73
CA LEU A 50 19.23 -22.68 -36.41
C LEU A 50 20.48 -23.54 -36.22
N ASP A 51 21.03 -24.10 -37.30
CA ASP A 51 22.25 -24.92 -37.31
C ASP A 51 23.51 -24.09 -37.03
N VAL A 52 23.57 -22.88 -37.59
CA VAL A 52 24.71 -21.97 -37.45
C VAL A 52 24.21 -20.53 -37.26
N PRO A 53 23.79 -20.15 -36.04
CA PRO A 53 23.23 -18.82 -35.77
C PRO A 53 24.19 -17.67 -36.05
N ALA A 54 25.50 -17.95 -36.05
CA ALA A 54 26.54 -16.99 -36.43
C ALA A 54 26.35 -16.41 -37.85
N ARG A 55 25.63 -17.10 -38.75
CA ARG A 55 25.28 -16.60 -40.09
C ARG A 55 24.35 -15.38 -40.05
N LEU A 56 23.66 -15.14 -38.93
CA LEU A 56 22.80 -13.97 -38.73
C LEU A 56 23.59 -12.70 -38.38
N ALA A 57 24.90 -12.79 -38.18
CA ALA A 57 25.73 -11.61 -37.98
C ALA A 57 25.82 -10.78 -39.28
N PRO A 58 25.72 -9.45 -39.19
CA PRO A 58 25.76 -8.60 -40.38
C PRO A 58 27.14 -8.66 -41.06
N ALA A 59 27.15 -8.68 -42.40
CA ALA A 59 28.38 -8.44 -43.14
C ALA A 59 28.79 -6.95 -43.04
N PRO A 60 30.07 -6.60 -43.31
CA PRO A 60 30.51 -5.22 -43.29
C PRO A 60 29.65 -4.33 -44.21
N GLY A 61 28.99 -3.32 -43.63
CA GLY A 61 28.10 -2.39 -44.35
C GLY A 61 26.63 -2.82 -44.43
N GLU A 62 26.27 -4.00 -43.92
CA GLU A 62 24.88 -4.44 -43.84
C GLU A 62 24.22 -4.05 -42.50
N PRO A 63 22.92 -3.73 -42.50
CA PRO A 63 22.18 -3.47 -41.26
C PRO A 63 22.02 -4.76 -40.43
N ASP A 64 22.27 -4.66 -39.13
CA ASP A 64 22.10 -5.79 -38.19
C ASP A 64 20.62 -6.17 -38.08
N SER A 65 20.29 -7.38 -38.54
CA SER A 65 18.92 -7.90 -38.53
C SER A 65 18.54 -8.61 -37.22
N ARG A 66 19.52 -8.94 -36.36
CA ARG A 66 19.30 -9.68 -35.11
C ARG A 66 18.32 -8.99 -34.16
N PRO A 67 18.33 -7.66 -33.96
CA PRO A 67 17.31 -6.99 -33.14
C PRO A 67 15.88 -7.23 -33.63
N ALA A 68 15.65 -7.20 -34.95
CA ALA A 68 14.34 -7.42 -35.54
C ALA A 68 13.91 -8.89 -35.43
N ILE A 69 14.86 -9.83 -35.51
CA ILE A 69 14.63 -11.26 -35.28
C ILE A 69 14.26 -11.51 -33.81
N ARG A 70 15.03 -10.96 -32.85
CA ARG A 70 14.72 -11.07 -31.41
C ARG A 70 13.32 -10.59 -31.10
N GLN A 71 12.94 -9.41 -31.59
CA GLN A 71 11.59 -8.89 -31.42
C GLN A 71 10.52 -9.80 -32.03
N ALA A 72 10.77 -10.36 -33.22
CA ALA A 72 9.82 -11.26 -33.87
C ALA A 72 9.65 -12.58 -33.10
N VAL A 73 10.73 -13.15 -32.55
CA VAL A 73 10.64 -14.34 -31.70
C VAL A 73 9.91 -14.05 -30.40
N THR A 74 10.20 -12.92 -29.74
CA THR A 74 9.46 -12.50 -28.53
C THR A 74 7.97 -12.36 -28.80
N GLU A 75 7.59 -11.83 -29.96
CA GLU A 75 6.19 -11.77 -30.38
C GLU A 75 5.59 -13.18 -30.57
N VAL A 76 6.33 -14.12 -31.16
CA VAL A 76 5.87 -15.52 -31.26
C VAL A 76 5.67 -16.14 -29.88
N VAL A 77 6.62 -15.95 -28.94
CA VAL A 77 6.49 -16.43 -27.56
C VAL A 77 5.25 -15.84 -26.89
N ALA A 78 4.99 -14.53 -27.06
CA ALA A 78 3.82 -13.86 -26.50
C ALA A 78 2.51 -14.44 -27.06
N ASN A 79 2.45 -14.72 -28.37
CA ASN A 79 1.28 -15.33 -28.98
C ASN A 79 1.09 -16.79 -28.54
N CYS A 80 2.16 -17.58 -28.39
CA CYS A 80 2.08 -18.92 -27.79
C CYS A 80 1.50 -18.86 -26.37
N ALA A 81 2.04 -18.00 -25.52
CA ALA A 81 1.59 -17.78 -24.15
C ALA A 81 0.10 -17.37 -24.09
N TYR A 82 -0.31 -16.43 -24.94
CA TYR A 82 -1.71 -15.98 -25.02
C TYR A 82 -2.68 -17.07 -25.51
N THR A 83 -2.20 -18.10 -26.19
CA THR A 83 -3.01 -19.23 -26.69
C THR A 83 -3.10 -20.40 -25.73
N LEU A 84 -2.55 -20.29 -24.53
CA LEU A 84 -2.74 -21.31 -23.49
C LEU A 84 -4.22 -21.38 -23.08
N ALA A 85 -4.72 -22.60 -22.91
CA ALA A 85 -6.07 -22.91 -22.50
C ALA A 85 -6.28 -22.43 -21.06
N PRO A 86 -7.44 -21.83 -20.76
CA PRO A 86 -7.74 -21.41 -19.40
C PRO A 86 -7.89 -22.61 -18.46
N GLU A 87 -7.39 -22.47 -17.24
CA GLU A 87 -7.58 -23.48 -16.20
C GLU A 87 -8.97 -23.34 -15.56
N GLY A 88 -9.89 -24.22 -15.93
CA GLY A 88 -11.23 -24.29 -15.35
C GLY A 88 -12.23 -23.26 -15.89
N PRO A 89 -13.44 -23.20 -15.29
CA PRO A 89 -14.45 -22.23 -15.69
C PRO A 89 -14.00 -20.82 -15.30
N LEU A 90 -13.77 -19.96 -16.31
CA LEU A 90 -13.52 -18.55 -16.08
C LEU A 90 -14.85 -17.82 -15.80
N PRO A 91 -14.87 -16.79 -14.93
CA PRO A 91 -16.02 -15.92 -14.77
C PRO A 91 -16.41 -15.28 -16.11
N LEU A 92 -17.63 -14.76 -16.25
CA LEU A 92 -17.95 -13.98 -17.46
C LEU A 92 -17.16 -12.66 -17.43
N PRO A 93 -16.41 -12.30 -18.49
CA PRO A 93 -15.69 -11.04 -18.52
C PRO A 93 -16.69 -9.88 -18.59
N GLU A 94 -16.52 -8.89 -17.70
CA GLU A 94 -17.11 -7.55 -17.88
C GLU A 94 -16.16 -6.76 -18.78
N ASP A 95 -16.59 -6.52 -20.03
CA ASP A 95 -15.87 -5.72 -21.02
C ASP A 95 -14.47 -6.27 -21.40
N GLY A 96 -13.86 -5.79 -22.49
CA GLY A 96 -12.63 -6.37 -23.07
C GLY A 96 -11.37 -6.36 -22.19
N ASP A 97 -11.49 -5.90 -20.95
CA ASP A 97 -10.43 -5.61 -19.97
C ASP A 97 -9.64 -6.89 -19.60
N ARG A 98 -10.34 -8.02 -19.39
CA ARG A 98 -9.70 -9.32 -19.11
C ARG A 98 -8.77 -9.79 -20.23
N TYR A 99 -9.22 -9.68 -21.48
CA TYR A 99 -8.43 -10.13 -22.62
C TYR A 99 -7.23 -9.23 -22.86
N ARG A 100 -7.39 -7.92 -22.61
CA ARG A 100 -6.31 -6.94 -22.65
C ARG A 100 -5.26 -7.23 -21.60
N PHE A 101 -5.66 -7.50 -20.35
CA PHE A 101 -4.74 -7.85 -19.28
C PHE A 101 -3.98 -9.15 -19.56
N ALA A 102 -4.68 -10.18 -20.07
CA ALA A 102 -4.05 -11.44 -20.48
C ALA A 102 -3.04 -11.25 -21.62
N GLU A 103 -3.35 -10.41 -22.62
CA GLU A 103 -2.42 -10.10 -23.72
C GLU A 103 -1.17 -9.38 -23.20
N ALA A 104 -1.36 -8.38 -22.34
CA ALA A 104 -0.27 -7.62 -21.73
C ALA A 104 0.66 -8.50 -20.88
N THR A 105 0.07 -9.39 -20.09
CA THR A 105 0.78 -10.38 -19.26
C THR A 105 1.58 -11.34 -20.13
N SER A 106 0.99 -11.86 -21.22
CA SER A 106 1.67 -12.77 -22.15
C SER A 106 2.89 -12.11 -22.80
N ARG A 107 2.79 -10.82 -23.14
CA ARG A 107 3.92 -10.03 -23.66
C ARG A 107 4.98 -9.74 -22.61
N ALA A 108 4.59 -9.50 -21.35
CA ALA A 108 5.52 -9.27 -20.25
C ALA A 108 6.32 -10.54 -19.93
N TYR A 109 5.64 -11.68 -19.84
CA TYR A 109 6.26 -13.00 -19.75
C TYR A 109 7.23 -13.26 -20.90
N ALA A 110 6.78 -13.05 -22.15
CA ALA A 110 7.61 -13.31 -23.32
C ALA A 110 8.91 -12.49 -23.31
N ALA A 111 8.86 -11.26 -22.82
CA ALA A 111 10.02 -10.39 -22.73
C ALA A 111 11.12 -10.95 -21.81
N LEU A 112 10.75 -11.65 -20.73
CA LEU A 112 11.69 -12.31 -19.80
C LEU A 112 12.04 -13.74 -20.24
N ALA A 113 11.07 -14.47 -20.79
CA ALA A 113 11.22 -15.88 -21.13
C ALA A 113 12.00 -16.10 -22.44
N THR A 114 11.89 -15.20 -23.43
CA THR A 114 12.50 -15.40 -24.76
C THR A 114 14.00 -15.74 -24.72
N PRO A 115 14.86 -15.03 -23.97
CA PRO A 115 16.28 -15.36 -23.89
C PRO A 115 16.54 -16.79 -23.41
N ARG A 116 15.86 -17.23 -22.34
CA ARG A 116 16.01 -18.57 -21.76
C ARG A 116 15.43 -19.67 -22.65
N LEU A 117 14.29 -19.44 -23.29
CA LEU A 117 13.67 -20.41 -24.20
C LEU A 117 14.52 -20.60 -25.49
N LEU A 118 15.13 -19.52 -26.00
CA LEU A 118 16.01 -19.61 -27.16
C LEU A 118 17.32 -20.35 -26.86
N GLN A 119 17.86 -20.23 -25.65
CA GLN A 119 19.02 -21.03 -25.23
C GLN A 119 18.71 -22.53 -25.27
N GLN A 120 17.48 -22.93 -24.94
CA GLN A 120 17.04 -24.33 -25.02
C GLN A 120 16.86 -24.81 -26.47
N LEU A 121 16.47 -23.91 -27.39
CA LEU A 121 16.38 -24.24 -28.82
C LEU A 121 17.75 -24.36 -29.50
N MET A 122 18.76 -23.65 -28.98
CA MET A 122 20.09 -23.58 -29.57
C MET A 122 21.21 -23.81 -28.53
N PRO A 123 21.25 -24.99 -27.89
CA PRO A 123 22.17 -25.25 -26.77
C PRO A 123 23.65 -25.19 -27.16
N GLU A 124 23.99 -25.45 -28.43
CA GLU A 124 25.38 -25.44 -28.92
C GLU A 124 25.88 -24.07 -29.38
N ALA A 125 25.02 -23.04 -29.40
CA ALA A 125 25.36 -21.76 -30.03
C ALA A 125 26.07 -20.74 -29.11
N GLY A 126 26.41 -21.13 -27.87
CA GLY A 126 27.07 -20.28 -26.87
C GLY A 126 26.18 -19.14 -26.33
N ASP A 127 26.78 -18.20 -25.61
CA ASP A 127 26.04 -17.17 -24.83
C ASP A 127 25.31 -16.11 -25.67
N ALA A 128 25.52 -16.05 -27.00
CA ALA A 128 25.00 -14.93 -27.80
C ALA A 128 24.72 -15.21 -29.30
N PRO A 129 24.01 -16.29 -29.69
CA PRO A 129 23.68 -16.56 -31.10
C PRO A 129 22.95 -15.40 -31.79
N LEU A 130 22.08 -14.72 -31.07
CA LEU A 130 21.38 -13.51 -31.54
C LEU A 130 21.94 -12.22 -30.92
N GLY A 131 23.11 -12.27 -30.29
CA GLY A 131 23.64 -11.16 -29.48
C GLY A 131 22.95 -11.03 -28.12
N GLN A 132 23.34 -10.01 -27.35
CA GLN A 132 22.74 -9.71 -26.05
C GLN A 132 21.29 -9.24 -26.25
N PHE A 133 20.36 -9.87 -25.55
CA PHE A 133 19.00 -9.36 -25.44
C PHE A 133 19.04 -8.06 -24.64
N PRO A 134 18.64 -6.92 -25.23
CA PRO A 134 18.52 -5.70 -24.45
C PRO A 134 17.46 -5.91 -23.37
N GLU A 135 17.58 -5.18 -22.27
CA GLU A 135 16.50 -5.13 -21.29
C GLU A 135 15.19 -4.74 -22.00
N PRO A 136 14.07 -5.45 -21.75
CA PRO A 136 12.83 -5.21 -22.46
C PRO A 136 12.43 -3.74 -22.46
N ALA A 137 12.14 -3.19 -23.63
CA ALA A 137 11.56 -1.85 -23.73
C ALA A 137 10.09 -1.94 -23.29
N LEU A 138 9.85 -1.74 -21.99
CA LEU A 138 8.52 -1.79 -21.41
C LEU A 138 7.79 -0.49 -21.70
N VAL A 139 6.69 -0.58 -22.43
CA VAL A 139 5.84 0.55 -22.81
C VAL A 139 4.38 0.11 -22.70
N GLY A 140 3.52 1.03 -22.23
CA GLY A 140 2.08 0.81 -22.16
C GLY A 140 1.72 -0.41 -21.30
N ASP A 141 0.80 -1.23 -21.78
CA ASP A 141 0.21 -2.32 -21.02
C ASP A 141 1.21 -3.38 -20.57
N THR A 142 2.25 -3.65 -21.37
CA THR A 142 3.31 -4.59 -20.97
C THR A 142 4.09 -4.09 -19.76
N ALA A 143 4.33 -2.78 -19.66
CA ALA A 143 4.96 -2.19 -18.47
C ALA A 143 4.04 -2.26 -17.25
N ALA A 144 2.76 -2.01 -17.45
CA ALA A 144 1.75 -2.12 -16.39
C ALA A 144 1.65 -3.56 -15.86
N ALA A 145 1.59 -4.56 -16.74
CA ALA A 145 1.47 -5.97 -16.36
C ALA A 145 2.71 -6.46 -15.61
N ARG A 146 3.89 -6.01 -16.03
CA ARG A 146 5.14 -6.25 -15.30
C ARG A 146 5.11 -5.63 -13.90
N THR A 147 4.58 -4.42 -13.78
CA THR A 147 4.46 -3.74 -12.49
C THR A 147 3.48 -4.45 -11.57
N VAL A 148 2.39 -5.01 -12.13
CA VAL A 148 1.50 -5.91 -11.38
C VAL A 148 2.29 -7.09 -10.83
N ALA A 149 3.04 -7.80 -11.69
CA ALA A 149 3.85 -8.94 -11.25
C ALA A 149 4.91 -8.58 -10.18
N LEU A 150 5.56 -7.42 -10.30
CA LEU A 150 6.47 -6.89 -9.29
C LEU A 150 5.76 -6.53 -7.97
N GLY A 151 4.56 -5.95 -8.06
CA GLY A 151 3.74 -5.62 -6.90
C GLY A 151 3.27 -6.86 -6.13
N ILE A 152 2.96 -7.95 -6.85
CA ILE A 152 2.67 -9.26 -6.26
C ILE A 152 3.94 -9.86 -5.67
N SER A 153 5.04 -9.87 -6.44
CA SER A 153 6.36 -10.37 -6.01
C SER A 153 6.82 -9.74 -4.69
N GLY A 154 6.69 -8.42 -4.53
CA GLY A 154 7.03 -7.73 -3.29
C GLY A 154 6.19 -8.15 -2.08
N ARG A 155 4.97 -8.67 -2.29
CA ARG A 155 4.04 -9.11 -1.23
C ARG A 155 4.13 -10.59 -0.93
N THR A 156 4.41 -11.42 -1.93
CA THR A 156 4.47 -12.88 -1.76
C THR A 156 5.89 -13.39 -1.55
N GLY A 157 6.91 -12.56 -1.82
CA GLY A 157 8.32 -12.95 -1.77
C GLY A 157 8.76 -13.85 -2.94
N GLN A 158 7.88 -14.15 -3.90
CA GLN A 158 8.21 -14.91 -5.10
C GLN A 158 8.89 -14.01 -6.14
N GLY A 159 9.73 -14.58 -7.00
CA GLY A 159 10.39 -13.83 -8.08
C GLY A 159 9.41 -13.40 -9.18
N GLU A 160 9.67 -12.25 -9.82
CA GLU A 160 8.84 -11.70 -10.90
C GLU A 160 8.56 -12.71 -12.04
N ASP A 161 9.59 -13.45 -12.48
CA ASP A 161 9.47 -14.48 -13.54
C ASP A 161 8.53 -15.61 -13.10
N ALA A 162 8.53 -16.00 -11.82
CA ALA A 162 7.61 -17.01 -11.30
C ALA A 162 6.16 -16.53 -11.30
N ILE A 163 5.93 -15.27 -10.88
CA ILE A 163 4.59 -14.65 -10.90
C ILE A 163 4.05 -14.58 -12.34
N LEU A 164 4.85 -14.08 -13.28
CA LEU A 164 4.43 -13.99 -14.69
C LEU A 164 4.20 -15.37 -15.32
N THR A 165 5.02 -16.37 -14.96
CA THR A 165 4.85 -17.74 -15.43
C THR A 165 3.54 -18.33 -14.92
N GLU A 166 3.19 -18.14 -13.64
CA GLU A 166 1.94 -18.62 -13.05
C GLU A 166 0.71 -17.90 -13.63
N MET A 167 0.76 -16.58 -13.81
CA MET A 167 -0.32 -15.82 -14.44
C MET A 167 -0.56 -16.25 -15.90
N VAL A 168 0.49 -16.57 -16.65
CA VAL A 168 0.37 -17.07 -18.02
C VAL A 168 -0.09 -18.53 -18.06
N ALA A 169 0.35 -19.37 -17.12
CA ALA A 169 -0.04 -20.77 -17.00
C ALA A 169 -1.55 -20.94 -16.86
N ALA A 170 -2.20 -20.02 -16.13
CA ALA A 170 -3.66 -19.97 -15.98
C ALA A 170 -4.42 -19.74 -17.30
N GLY A 171 -3.72 -19.41 -18.38
CA GLY A 171 -4.24 -19.36 -19.74
C GLY A 171 -4.99 -18.09 -20.10
N ARG A 172 -5.57 -18.09 -21.31
CA ARG A 172 -6.25 -16.92 -21.88
C ARG A 172 -7.43 -16.49 -21.02
N GLY A 173 -7.31 -15.32 -20.38
CA GLY A 173 -8.30 -14.78 -19.46
C GLY A 173 -8.20 -15.30 -18.04
N GLY A 174 -7.25 -16.18 -17.73
CA GLY A 174 -6.95 -16.65 -16.38
C GLY A 174 -5.95 -15.77 -15.61
N ALA A 175 -5.27 -14.84 -16.29
CA ALA A 175 -4.21 -14.02 -15.68
C ALA A 175 -4.69 -13.16 -14.50
N GLY A 176 -5.90 -12.57 -14.58
CA GLY A 176 -6.49 -11.80 -13.47
C GLY A 176 -6.79 -12.67 -12.25
N PRO A 177 -7.58 -13.76 -12.40
CA PRO A 177 -7.83 -14.72 -11.32
C PRO A 177 -6.55 -15.31 -10.70
N ALA A 178 -5.55 -15.65 -11.51
CA ALA A 178 -4.28 -16.16 -11.00
C ALA A 178 -3.51 -15.10 -10.19
N ALA A 179 -3.44 -13.86 -10.68
CA ALA A 179 -2.86 -12.76 -9.93
C ALA A 179 -3.61 -12.48 -8.62
N ALA A 180 -4.93 -12.54 -8.63
CA ALA A 180 -5.77 -12.38 -7.45
C ALA A 180 -5.54 -13.50 -6.43
N GLU A 181 -5.53 -14.77 -6.85
CA GLU A 181 -5.21 -15.91 -5.99
C GLU A 181 -3.81 -15.79 -5.39
N LEU A 182 -2.80 -15.39 -6.18
CA LEU A 182 -1.44 -15.13 -5.69
C LEU A 182 -1.39 -14.05 -4.62
N LEU A 183 -2.14 -12.94 -4.81
CA LEU A 183 -2.25 -11.85 -3.83
C LEU A 183 -2.96 -12.28 -2.55
N MET A 184 -3.98 -13.12 -2.66
CA MET A 184 -4.82 -13.51 -1.53
C MET A 184 -4.25 -14.69 -0.75
N ARG A 185 -3.52 -15.61 -1.39
CA ARG A 185 -3.00 -16.83 -0.77
C ARG A 185 -2.00 -16.57 0.36
N SER A 186 -1.28 -15.45 0.34
CA SER A 186 -0.39 -15.06 1.44
C SER A 186 -1.14 -14.62 2.71
N ARG A 187 -2.48 -14.42 2.64
CA ARG A 187 -3.28 -13.90 3.73
C ARG A 187 -3.88 -15.01 4.60
N PRO A 188 -3.63 -15.01 5.93
CA PRO A 188 -4.21 -16.00 6.83
C PRO A 188 -5.75 -15.98 6.84
N SER A 189 -6.36 -14.79 6.76
CA SER A 189 -7.82 -14.62 6.78
C SER A 189 -8.50 -15.21 5.53
N PHE A 190 -7.85 -15.14 4.37
CA PHE A 190 -8.36 -15.74 3.14
C PHE A 190 -8.33 -17.28 3.21
N ALA A 191 -7.27 -17.85 3.79
CA ALA A 191 -7.14 -19.29 3.94
C ALA A 191 -8.26 -19.93 4.79
N GLN A 192 -8.82 -19.17 5.73
CA GLN A 192 -9.91 -19.58 6.63
C GLN A 192 -11.29 -19.56 5.98
N LEU A 193 -11.46 -18.92 4.83
CA LEU A 193 -12.73 -18.88 4.11
C LEU A 193 -13.09 -20.24 3.50
N SER A 194 -14.39 -20.47 3.31
CA SER A 194 -14.89 -21.63 2.57
C SER A 194 -14.36 -21.63 1.12
N PRO A 195 -14.24 -22.79 0.45
CA PRO A 195 -13.79 -22.84 -0.94
C PRO A 195 -14.62 -21.98 -1.90
N ASP A 196 -15.92 -21.83 -1.65
CA ASP A 196 -16.80 -21.00 -2.48
C ASP A 196 -16.61 -19.52 -2.19
N ASP A 197 -16.47 -19.11 -0.93
CA ASP A 197 -16.16 -17.71 -0.58
C ASP A 197 -14.77 -17.29 -1.08
N ARG A 198 -13.77 -18.18 -1.02
CA ARG A 198 -12.46 -17.93 -1.62
C ARG A 198 -12.55 -17.67 -3.11
N ARG A 199 -13.35 -18.49 -3.82
CA ARG A 199 -13.58 -18.29 -5.26
C ARG A 199 -14.21 -16.93 -5.52
N GLU A 200 -15.27 -16.56 -4.80
CA GLU A 200 -15.93 -15.27 -4.97
C GLU A 200 -15.03 -14.06 -4.65
N VAL A 201 -14.18 -14.17 -3.62
CA VAL A 201 -13.18 -13.14 -3.31
C VAL A 201 -12.15 -13.01 -4.43
N VAL A 202 -11.62 -14.13 -4.94
CA VAL A 202 -10.69 -14.13 -6.08
C VAL A 202 -11.33 -13.50 -7.31
N GLU A 203 -12.59 -13.82 -7.60
CA GLU A 203 -13.33 -13.24 -8.72
C GLU A 203 -13.48 -11.72 -8.58
N MET A 204 -13.82 -11.23 -7.38
CA MET A 204 -13.94 -9.80 -7.10
C MET A 204 -12.59 -9.06 -7.23
N VAL A 205 -11.53 -9.63 -6.66
CA VAL A 205 -10.18 -9.07 -6.72
C VAL A 205 -9.66 -9.07 -8.16
N ALA A 206 -9.91 -10.14 -8.91
CA ALA A 206 -9.56 -10.23 -10.31
C ALA A 206 -10.30 -9.17 -11.15
N ALA A 207 -11.60 -8.99 -10.92
CA ALA A 207 -12.39 -7.98 -11.62
C ALA A 207 -11.87 -6.56 -11.34
N GLU A 208 -11.58 -6.22 -10.08
CA GLU A 208 -11.01 -4.92 -9.71
C GLU A 208 -9.64 -4.72 -10.37
N LEU A 209 -8.77 -5.74 -10.34
CA LEU A 209 -7.45 -5.69 -10.96
C LEU A 209 -7.55 -5.46 -12.48
N GLU A 210 -8.37 -6.24 -13.17
CA GLU A 210 -8.60 -6.15 -14.62
C GLU A 210 -9.19 -4.78 -15.02
N TRP A 211 -10.15 -4.28 -14.24
CA TRP A 211 -10.78 -2.98 -14.45
C TRP A 211 -9.79 -1.83 -14.26
N ARG A 212 -9.04 -1.82 -13.15
CA ARG A 212 -8.02 -0.79 -12.85
C ARG A 212 -6.91 -0.77 -13.87
N PHE A 213 -6.46 -1.95 -14.28
CA PHE A 213 -5.46 -2.10 -15.34
C PHE A 213 -5.90 -1.39 -16.62
N SER A 214 -7.18 -1.53 -16.98
CA SER A 214 -7.75 -1.03 -18.24
C SER A 214 -8.25 0.42 -18.16
N ALA A 215 -8.48 0.94 -16.94
CA ALA A 215 -9.07 2.26 -16.71
C ALA A 215 -8.21 3.43 -17.24
N GLY A 216 -6.88 3.31 -17.24
CA GLY A 216 -6.02 4.45 -17.56
C GLY A 216 -6.03 4.93 -19.01
N ASP A 217 -6.59 4.15 -19.95
CA ASP A 217 -6.81 4.62 -21.32
C ASP A 217 -8.08 5.47 -21.47
N ARG A 218 -8.97 5.44 -20.47
CA ARG A 218 -10.23 6.20 -20.48
C ARG A 218 -10.01 7.67 -20.10
N VAL A 219 -8.81 8.05 -19.63
CA VAL A 219 -8.56 9.33 -18.94
C VAL A 219 -7.54 10.26 -19.63
N SER A 220 -6.70 9.82 -20.58
CA SER A 220 -5.83 10.78 -21.32
C SER A 220 -5.27 10.31 -22.67
N PRO A 221 -5.55 11.01 -23.80
CA PRO A 221 -5.04 10.61 -25.12
C PRO A 221 -3.63 11.10 -25.49
N ARG A 222 -2.89 11.87 -24.66
CA ARG A 222 -1.66 12.57 -25.12
C ARG A 222 -0.58 12.74 -24.05
N ALA A 223 0.28 11.74 -23.88
CA ALA A 223 1.54 11.86 -23.13
C ALA A 223 2.76 11.52 -24.00
N SER A 224 3.92 12.10 -23.69
CA SER A 224 5.21 11.77 -24.31
C SER A 224 5.64 10.33 -23.98
N VAL A 225 6.57 9.72 -24.73
CA VAL A 225 7.01 8.32 -24.53
C VAL A 225 7.53 8.05 -23.09
N VAL A 226 8.13 9.06 -22.44
CA VAL A 226 8.58 8.95 -21.03
C VAL A 226 7.39 9.04 -20.06
N GLY A 227 6.44 9.94 -20.32
CA GLY A 227 5.19 10.02 -19.54
C GLY A 227 4.40 8.72 -19.60
N GLN A 228 4.24 8.15 -20.80
CA GLN A 228 3.57 6.86 -21.02
C GLN A 228 4.18 5.70 -20.22
N ARG A 229 5.49 5.72 -19.95
CA ARG A 229 6.14 4.68 -19.12
C ARG A 229 5.86 4.86 -17.64
N LEU A 230 5.94 6.10 -17.14
CA LEU A 230 5.62 6.41 -15.74
C LEU A 230 4.15 6.15 -15.45
N ASP A 231 3.25 6.58 -16.35
CA ASP A 231 1.81 6.37 -16.23
C ASP A 231 1.46 4.88 -16.26
N ALA A 232 2.09 4.09 -17.14
CA ALA A 232 1.87 2.64 -17.18
C ALA A 232 2.34 1.91 -15.92
N THR A 233 3.48 2.33 -15.35
CA THR A 233 4.00 1.77 -14.10
C THR A 233 3.06 2.12 -12.94
N ALA A 234 2.65 3.40 -12.85
CA ALA A 234 1.70 3.85 -11.84
C ALA A 234 0.36 3.10 -11.92
N ARG A 235 -0.17 2.84 -13.13
CA ARG A 235 -1.38 2.02 -13.32
C ARG A 235 -1.25 0.61 -12.78
N GLY A 236 -0.13 -0.06 -13.06
CA GLY A 236 0.08 -1.42 -12.58
C GLY A 236 0.19 -1.49 -11.05
N ALA A 237 0.88 -0.51 -10.45
CA ALA A 237 0.98 -0.41 -8.99
C ALA A 237 -0.40 -0.12 -8.35
N GLU A 238 -1.13 0.87 -8.87
CA GLU A 238 -2.46 1.24 -8.38
C GLU A 238 -3.45 0.05 -8.50
N ALA A 239 -3.40 -0.69 -9.60
CA ALA A 239 -4.24 -1.87 -9.81
C ALA A 239 -3.99 -2.94 -8.73
N VAL A 240 -2.73 -3.17 -8.34
CA VAL A 240 -2.42 -4.11 -7.26
C VAL A 240 -2.88 -3.58 -5.91
N ASP A 241 -2.62 -2.31 -5.60
CA ASP A 241 -2.97 -1.73 -4.29
C ASP A 241 -4.49 -1.73 -4.07
N GLU A 242 -5.27 -1.36 -5.08
CA GLU A 242 -6.73 -1.32 -5.03
C GLU A 242 -7.34 -2.73 -5.02
N ALA A 243 -6.82 -3.65 -5.83
CA ALA A 243 -7.23 -5.06 -5.78
C ALA A 243 -6.92 -5.67 -4.40
N ASN A 244 -5.78 -5.30 -3.81
CA ASN A 244 -5.39 -5.73 -2.47
C ASN A 244 -6.40 -5.26 -1.43
N HIS A 245 -6.77 -3.98 -1.47
CA HIS A 245 -7.77 -3.37 -0.58
C HIS A 245 -9.18 -3.94 -0.79
N ALA A 246 -9.58 -4.19 -2.04
CA ALA A 246 -10.83 -4.87 -2.37
C ALA A 246 -10.87 -6.27 -1.76
N GLY A 247 -9.76 -7.02 -1.85
CA GLY A 247 -9.61 -8.34 -1.23
C GLY A 247 -9.72 -8.31 0.29
N ASP A 248 -9.18 -7.27 0.95
CA ASP A 248 -9.30 -7.12 2.41
C ASP A 248 -10.75 -6.90 2.82
N ARG A 249 -11.44 -5.97 2.15
CA ARG A 249 -12.86 -5.68 2.41
C ARG A 249 -13.73 -6.91 2.12
N ALA A 250 -13.50 -7.60 1.01
CA ALA A 250 -14.27 -8.78 0.64
C ALA A 250 -14.07 -9.92 1.64
N THR A 251 -12.83 -10.17 2.06
CA THR A 251 -12.51 -11.20 3.06
C THR A 251 -13.14 -10.87 4.40
N ALA A 252 -13.04 -9.61 4.87
CA ALA A 252 -13.65 -9.15 6.10
C ALA A 252 -15.19 -9.28 6.07
N TYR A 253 -15.83 -8.83 4.98
CA TYR A 253 -17.27 -8.96 4.78
C TYR A 253 -17.74 -10.41 4.80
N ARG A 254 -16.96 -11.34 4.22
CA ARG A 254 -17.32 -12.77 4.22
C ARG A 254 -17.15 -13.42 5.56
N HIS A 255 -16.13 -13.05 6.32
CA HIS A 255 -16.03 -13.44 7.73
C HIS A 255 -17.23 -12.94 8.52
N GLU A 256 -17.55 -11.65 8.41
CA GLU A 256 -18.72 -11.05 9.08
C GLU A 256 -20.03 -11.73 8.65
N ARG A 257 -20.20 -12.02 7.36
CA ARG A 257 -21.38 -12.73 6.84
C ARG A 257 -21.45 -14.18 7.32
N SER A 258 -20.33 -14.90 7.37
CA SER A 258 -20.29 -16.27 7.88
C SER A 258 -20.67 -16.33 9.37
N ILE A 259 -20.23 -15.33 10.14
CA ILE A 259 -20.64 -15.11 11.53
C ILE A 259 -22.15 -14.79 11.62
N ASN A 260 -22.67 -14.00 10.69
CA ASN A 260 -24.07 -13.55 10.70
C ASN A 260 -25.09 -14.53 10.07
N ALA A 261 -24.67 -15.46 9.22
CA ALA A 261 -25.56 -16.37 8.49
C ALA A 261 -25.95 -17.64 9.29
N GLU A 262 -25.21 -17.98 10.34
CA GLU A 262 -25.56 -19.05 11.28
C GLU A 262 -26.55 -18.58 12.38
N VAL A 263 -27.71 -18.02 11.99
CA VAL A 263 -28.81 -17.75 12.94
C VAL A 263 -29.60 -19.04 13.22
N VAL A 264 -28.94 -19.98 13.88
CA VAL A 264 -29.52 -20.75 14.98
C VAL A 264 -28.95 -20.07 16.21
N GLU A 265 -29.83 -19.50 17.06
CA GLU A 265 -29.56 -18.98 18.42
C GLU A 265 -28.09 -18.59 18.69
N PRO A 266 -27.72 -17.30 18.68
CA PRO A 266 -26.37 -16.85 18.38
C PRO A 266 -25.33 -17.67 19.13
N LEU A 267 -24.67 -18.58 18.40
CA LEU A 267 -23.47 -19.21 18.87
C LEU A 267 -22.48 -18.07 19.08
N ARG A 268 -22.29 -17.69 20.35
CA ARG A 268 -21.25 -16.80 20.84
C ARG A 268 -19.89 -17.47 20.64
N ILE A 269 -19.48 -17.64 19.39
CA ILE A 269 -18.17 -18.19 19.04
C ILE A 269 -17.15 -17.12 19.41
N GLY A 270 -16.31 -17.41 20.40
CA GLY A 270 -15.13 -16.61 20.73
C GLY A 270 -15.19 -15.74 21.98
N LEU A 271 -16.33 -15.67 22.70
CA LEU A 271 -16.30 -15.07 24.04
C LEU A 271 -15.53 -16.00 24.98
N PRO A 272 -14.57 -15.50 25.77
CA PRO A 272 -13.83 -16.34 26.68
C PRO A 272 -14.79 -16.99 27.68
N THR A 273 -14.79 -18.31 27.76
CA THR A 273 -15.57 -19.03 28.79
C THR A 273 -14.77 -19.19 30.08
N GLU A 274 -13.45 -19.14 29.99
CA GLU A 274 -12.52 -19.37 31.09
C GLU A 274 -11.65 -18.14 31.35
N ARG A 275 -11.26 -17.98 32.63
CA ARG A 275 -10.29 -16.96 33.01
C ARG A 275 -8.98 -17.23 32.28
N PRO A 276 -8.24 -16.19 31.88
CA PRO A 276 -6.89 -16.38 31.35
C PRO A 276 -5.98 -17.04 32.39
N ASP A 277 -5.12 -17.95 31.95
CA ASP A 277 -4.16 -18.70 32.76
C ASP A 277 -3.07 -17.80 33.35
N SER A 278 -2.82 -16.65 32.74
CA SER A 278 -1.81 -15.70 33.22
C SER A 278 -2.09 -14.28 32.74
N VAL A 279 -1.40 -13.31 33.33
CA VAL A 279 -1.41 -11.92 32.84
C VAL A 279 -0.92 -11.87 31.39
N HIS A 280 0.07 -12.67 31.02
CA HIS A 280 0.57 -12.71 29.64
C HIS A 280 -0.52 -13.16 28.66
N GLU A 281 -1.31 -14.17 29.00
CA GLU A 281 -2.43 -14.61 28.17
C GLU A 281 -3.53 -13.54 28.08
N LEU A 282 -3.89 -12.91 29.22
CA LEU A 282 -4.84 -11.80 29.22
C LEU A 282 -4.40 -10.68 28.29
N LEU A 283 -3.11 -10.33 28.30
CA LEU A 283 -2.54 -9.30 27.43
C LEU A 283 -2.58 -9.69 25.95
N ASN A 284 -2.35 -10.97 25.60
CA ASN A 284 -2.56 -11.47 24.24
C ASN A 284 -4.04 -11.34 23.80
N ARG A 285 -4.99 -11.63 24.70
CA ARG A 285 -6.42 -11.44 24.41
C ARG A 285 -6.76 -9.96 24.20
N VAL A 286 -6.23 -9.06 25.04
CA VAL A 286 -6.44 -7.60 24.89
C VAL A 286 -5.84 -7.10 23.59
N GLN A 287 -4.62 -7.50 23.25
CA GLN A 287 -3.99 -7.18 21.97
C GLN A 287 -4.87 -7.62 20.78
N GLY A 288 -5.38 -8.86 20.82
CA GLY A 288 -6.27 -9.39 19.79
C GLY A 288 -7.56 -8.57 19.64
N ALA A 289 -8.21 -8.25 20.76
CA ALA A 289 -9.43 -7.42 20.77
C ALA A 289 -9.18 -6.01 20.23
N VAL A 290 -8.05 -5.38 20.60
CA VAL A 290 -7.66 -4.06 20.08
C VAL A 290 -7.35 -4.15 18.58
N GLY A 291 -6.64 -5.18 18.12
CA GLY A 291 -6.34 -5.40 16.70
C GLY A 291 -7.62 -5.53 15.86
N GLU A 292 -8.59 -6.33 16.33
CA GLU A 292 -9.90 -6.48 15.70
C GLU A 292 -10.65 -5.14 15.61
N LEU A 293 -10.73 -4.39 16.71
CA LEU A 293 -11.51 -3.15 16.80
C LEU A 293 -10.86 -1.97 16.05
N THR A 294 -9.54 -1.96 15.89
CA THR A 294 -8.81 -0.95 15.11
C THR A 294 -8.65 -1.32 13.64
N GLY A 295 -8.85 -2.59 13.28
CA GLY A 295 -8.53 -3.11 11.95
C GLY A 295 -7.03 -3.20 11.66
N ALA A 296 -6.18 -3.07 12.68
CA ALA A 296 -4.74 -3.15 12.52
C ALA A 296 -4.29 -4.57 12.12
N GLN A 297 -3.40 -4.65 11.14
CA GLN A 297 -2.92 -5.92 10.58
C GLN A 297 -1.72 -6.48 11.34
N GLY A 298 -1.05 -5.65 12.15
CA GLY A 298 0.11 -6.04 12.95
C GLY A 298 0.17 -5.36 14.31
N SER A 299 1.16 -5.78 15.11
CA SER A 299 1.47 -5.15 16.40
C SER A 299 2.97 -5.06 16.61
N LEU A 300 3.41 -3.94 17.19
CA LEU A 300 4.81 -3.75 17.60
C LEU A 300 5.18 -4.53 18.87
N TRP A 301 4.21 -5.08 19.60
CA TRP A 301 4.50 -5.85 20.80
C TRP A 301 5.33 -7.08 20.49
N ASN A 302 6.44 -7.24 21.20
CA ASN A 302 7.37 -8.36 21.00
C ASN A 302 7.08 -9.57 21.93
N GLY A 303 5.94 -9.56 22.64
CA GLY A 303 5.58 -10.58 23.62
C GLY A 303 6.29 -10.45 24.97
N ARG A 304 7.18 -9.47 25.18
CA ARG A 304 7.86 -9.25 26.46
C ARG A 304 7.10 -8.24 27.31
N ILE A 305 7.11 -8.52 28.62
CA ILE A 305 6.51 -7.67 29.66
C ILE A 305 7.59 -7.43 30.71
N GLU A 306 7.77 -6.18 31.10
CA GLU A 306 8.63 -5.78 32.19
C GLU A 306 7.78 -5.08 33.25
N PHE A 307 7.91 -5.52 34.50
CA PHE A 307 7.20 -4.93 35.63
C PHE A 307 8.13 -3.99 36.38
N LEU A 308 7.70 -2.73 36.55
CA LEU A 308 8.44 -1.74 37.32
C LEU A 308 7.83 -1.61 38.73
N PRO A 309 8.67 -1.66 39.78
CA PRO A 309 8.25 -1.31 41.14
C PRO A 309 7.76 0.15 41.20
N GLY A 310 6.80 0.43 42.09
CA GLY A 310 6.16 1.74 42.22
C GLY A 310 7.13 2.93 42.40
N GLU A 311 8.30 2.70 43.00
CA GLU A 311 9.35 3.71 43.19
C GLU A 311 10.03 4.18 41.88
N TYR A 312 9.83 3.48 40.76
CA TYR A 312 10.38 3.84 39.44
C TYR A 312 9.33 4.40 38.46
N GLU A 313 8.06 4.52 38.89
CA GLU A 313 6.98 5.09 38.04
C GLU A 313 7.21 6.57 37.72
N GLU A 314 7.71 7.35 38.68
CA GLU A 314 7.92 8.80 38.54
C GLU A 314 9.02 9.15 37.50
N ALA A 315 9.84 8.17 37.09
CA ALA A 315 10.89 8.36 36.10
C ALA A 315 10.40 8.35 34.63
N GLY A 316 9.08 8.28 34.39
CA GLY A 316 8.49 8.32 33.04
C GLY A 316 8.79 7.08 32.20
N ARG A 317 9.12 5.94 32.83
CA ARG A 317 9.49 4.69 32.15
C ARG A 317 8.32 3.74 31.87
N VAL A 318 7.11 4.06 32.33
CA VAL A 318 5.90 3.25 32.11
C VAL A 318 5.37 3.50 30.70
N GLY A 319 5.16 2.44 29.92
CA GLY A 319 4.65 2.54 28.55
C GLY A 319 5.42 1.71 27.51
N GLN A 320 5.50 2.27 26.29
CA GLN A 320 6.14 1.64 25.13
C GLN A 320 7.67 1.74 25.21
N SER A 321 8.37 0.62 25.31
CA SER A 321 9.79 0.59 24.99
C SER A 321 9.99 0.65 23.47
N PRO A 322 11.05 1.32 22.96
CA PRO A 322 11.39 1.31 21.52
C PRO A 322 11.57 -0.10 20.93
N GLN A 323 11.87 -1.08 21.78
CA GLN A 323 12.04 -2.49 21.38
C GLN A 323 10.71 -3.25 21.29
N GLY A 324 9.58 -2.60 21.56
CA GLY A 324 8.26 -3.22 21.60
C GLY A 324 7.98 -4.01 22.87
N THR A 325 8.77 -3.80 23.93
CA THR A 325 8.50 -4.39 25.25
C THR A 325 7.43 -3.57 25.96
N LEU A 326 6.47 -4.25 26.58
CA LEU A 326 5.42 -3.61 27.38
C LEU A 326 5.94 -3.40 28.81
N VAL A 327 6.09 -2.13 29.23
CA VAL A 327 6.58 -1.80 30.57
C VAL A 327 5.40 -1.35 31.42
N LEU A 328 5.06 -2.16 32.43
CA LEU A 328 3.88 -2.00 33.27
C LEU A 328 4.26 -1.68 34.71
N SER A 329 3.46 -0.85 35.38
CA SER A 329 3.51 -0.72 36.84
C SER A 329 3.11 -2.04 37.50
N GLU A 330 3.92 -2.51 38.45
CA GLU A 330 3.60 -3.71 39.22
C GLU A 330 2.33 -3.50 40.07
N GLU A 331 2.26 -2.41 40.83
CA GLU A 331 1.17 -2.16 41.78
C GLU A 331 -0.11 -1.69 41.11
N ARG A 332 -0.02 -0.83 40.10
CA ARG A 332 -1.19 -0.21 39.45
C ARG A 332 -1.77 -1.03 38.32
N VAL A 333 -0.94 -1.83 37.65
CA VAL A 333 -1.38 -2.58 36.45
C VAL A 333 -1.24 -4.09 36.66
N ALA A 334 -0.06 -4.59 37.00
CA ALA A 334 0.18 -6.04 37.04
C ALA A 334 -0.67 -6.76 38.11
N VAL A 335 -0.70 -6.24 39.33
CA VAL A 335 -1.49 -6.80 40.43
C VAL A 335 -3.00 -6.77 40.12
N PRO A 336 -3.60 -5.65 39.67
CA PRO A 336 -5.00 -5.64 39.27
C PRO A 336 -5.33 -6.57 38.10
N LEU A 337 -4.45 -6.72 37.11
CA LEU A 337 -4.65 -7.67 36.01
C LEU A 337 -4.54 -9.13 36.47
N THR A 338 -3.64 -9.43 37.41
CA THR A 338 -3.52 -10.77 38.00
C THR A 338 -4.84 -11.21 38.64
N ASN A 339 -5.58 -10.27 39.24
CA ASN A 339 -6.89 -10.57 39.82
C ASN A 339 -7.94 -11.06 38.79
N LEU A 340 -7.73 -10.81 37.50
CA LEU A 340 -8.61 -11.28 36.42
C LEU A 340 -8.24 -12.67 35.89
N THR A 341 -7.12 -13.23 36.33
CA THR A 341 -6.58 -14.53 35.89
C THR A 341 -7.04 -15.68 36.79
N VAL A 342 -6.63 -16.91 36.46
CA VAL A 342 -6.81 -18.10 37.31
C VAL A 342 -6.11 -17.98 38.66
N ASP A 343 -5.00 -17.24 38.74
CA ASP A 343 -4.28 -16.98 39.99
C ASP A 343 -4.94 -15.88 40.86
N GLY A 344 -5.93 -15.18 40.29
CA GLY A 344 -6.71 -14.16 40.97
C GLY A 344 -7.75 -14.75 41.93
N PRO A 345 -8.32 -13.94 42.84
CA PRO A 345 -9.33 -14.42 43.77
C PRO A 345 -10.62 -14.84 43.04
N ASP A 346 -11.33 -15.84 43.57
CA ASP A 346 -12.61 -16.31 43.03
C ASP A 346 -13.66 -15.18 42.94
N ARG A 347 -13.60 -14.22 43.87
CA ARG A 347 -14.49 -13.06 43.91
C ARG A 347 -13.72 -11.78 44.17
N LEU A 348 -13.86 -10.82 43.25
CA LEU A 348 -13.30 -9.48 43.37
C LEU A 348 -14.14 -8.62 44.33
N THR A 349 -13.46 -7.89 45.20
CA THR A 349 -14.04 -6.78 45.97
C THR A 349 -14.33 -5.59 45.05
N PRO A 350 -15.23 -4.66 45.42
CA PRO A 350 -15.50 -3.47 44.61
C PRO A 350 -14.25 -2.66 44.24
N GLY A 351 -13.31 -2.51 45.18
CA GLY A 351 -12.04 -1.82 44.93
C GLY A 351 -11.15 -2.55 43.91
N GLN A 352 -11.12 -3.89 43.95
CA GLN A 352 -10.39 -4.69 42.97
C GLN A 352 -11.02 -4.64 41.58
N VAL A 353 -12.34 -4.57 41.48
CA VAL A 353 -13.03 -4.42 40.18
C VAL A 353 -12.70 -3.07 39.55
N VAL A 354 -12.74 -1.98 40.34
CA VAL A 354 -12.32 -0.64 39.87
C VAL A 354 -10.87 -0.66 39.41
N ALA A 355 -9.95 -1.17 40.23
CA ALA A 355 -8.52 -1.23 39.89
C ALA A 355 -8.26 -2.09 38.63
N ALA A 356 -8.92 -3.24 38.50
CA ALA A 356 -8.76 -4.11 37.34
C ALA A 356 -9.29 -3.45 36.05
N ARG A 357 -10.39 -2.69 36.14
CA ARG A 357 -10.92 -1.92 35.01
C ARG A 357 -9.97 -0.81 34.58
N GLU A 358 -9.41 -0.06 35.52
CA GLU A 358 -8.41 0.98 35.23
C GLU A 358 -7.15 0.38 34.59
N ALA A 359 -6.69 -0.77 35.10
CA ALA A 359 -5.56 -1.47 34.52
C ALA A 359 -5.84 -1.99 33.10
N LEU A 360 -7.04 -2.51 32.83
CA LEU A 360 -7.46 -2.90 31.48
C LEU A 360 -7.53 -1.70 30.54
N LYS A 361 -8.05 -0.56 31.01
CA LYS A 361 -8.05 0.70 30.25
C LYS A 361 -6.63 1.12 29.90
N GLU A 362 -5.74 1.16 30.89
CA GLU A 362 -4.36 1.60 30.68
C GLU A 362 -3.64 0.74 29.63
N VAL A 363 -3.71 -0.58 29.80
CA VAL A 363 -3.08 -1.54 28.87
C VAL A 363 -3.70 -1.49 27.47
N SER A 364 -5.02 -1.36 27.37
CA SER A 364 -5.69 -1.25 26.06
C SER A 364 -5.22 -0.01 25.30
N GLY A 365 -5.02 1.12 26.00
CA GLY A 365 -4.44 2.33 25.43
C GLY A 365 -2.97 2.16 25.02
N MET A 366 -2.21 1.29 25.69
CA MET A 366 -0.88 0.91 25.24
C MET A 366 -0.93 0.04 23.97
N PHE A 367 -1.81 -0.95 23.92
CA PHE A 367 -1.96 -1.81 22.74
C PHE A 367 -2.51 -1.08 21.53
N ALA A 368 -3.37 -0.08 21.71
CA ALA A 368 -3.79 0.79 20.62
C ALA A 368 -2.57 1.49 19.99
N ARG A 369 -1.63 1.98 20.79
CA ARG A 369 -0.38 2.57 20.27
C ARG A 369 0.56 1.54 19.62
N PHE A 370 0.45 0.27 19.99
CA PHE A 370 1.21 -0.82 19.35
C PHE A 370 0.55 -1.35 18.08
N ALA A 371 -0.72 -1.03 17.85
CA ALA A 371 -1.47 -1.47 16.68
C ALA A 371 -0.96 -0.70 15.45
N VAL A 372 -0.54 -1.45 14.43
CA VAL A 372 0.11 -0.88 13.24
C VAL A 372 -0.36 -1.56 11.95
N PRO A 373 -0.29 -0.86 10.80
CA PRO A 373 -0.63 -1.44 9.51
C PRO A 373 0.46 -2.41 9.02
N GLU A 374 0.14 -3.21 8.00
CA GLU A 374 1.12 -4.08 7.35
C GLU A 374 2.29 -3.26 6.78
N GLY A 375 3.52 -3.77 6.97
CA GLY A 375 4.74 -3.10 6.53
C GLY A 375 5.26 -2.02 7.49
N TYR A 376 4.53 -1.64 8.55
CA TYR A 376 5.07 -0.77 9.59
C TYR A 376 6.06 -1.55 10.47
N THR A 377 7.33 -1.15 10.45
CA THR A 377 8.42 -1.86 11.13
C THR A 377 8.92 -1.12 12.37
N ARG A 378 9.79 -1.76 13.16
CA ARG A 378 10.49 -1.09 14.26
C ARG A 378 11.35 0.09 13.81
N GLU A 379 11.91 0.06 12.60
CA GLU A 379 12.68 1.19 12.06
C GLU A 379 11.78 2.43 11.94
N ASN A 380 10.51 2.27 11.57
CA ASN A 380 9.54 3.36 11.52
C ASN A 380 9.27 3.94 12.93
N GLU A 381 9.12 3.08 13.94
CA GLU A 381 8.93 3.52 15.33
C GLU A 381 10.18 4.22 15.87
N GLU A 382 11.38 3.73 15.57
CA GLU A 382 12.65 4.38 15.96
C GLU A 382 12.80 5.77 15.33
N LEU A 383 12.43 5.92 14.06
CA LEU A 383 12.40 7.23 13.39
C LEU A 383 11.34 8.17 14.01
N ALA A 384 10.17 7.64 14.36
CA ALA A 384 9.12 8.40 15.03
C ALA A 384 9.55 8.85 16.44
N VAL A 385 10.27 8.01 17.18
CA VAL A 385 10.83 8.32 18.50
C VAL A 385 11.95 9.36 18.38
N ALA A 386 12.81 9.26 17.38
CA ALA A 386 13.87 10.25 17.14
C ALA A 386 13.30 11.65 16.83
N ALA A 387 12.10 11.72 16.27
CA ALA A 387 11.37 12.95 15.95
C ALA A 387 10.41 13.42 17.06
N ALA A 388 10.44 12.82 18.26
CA ALA A 388 9.69 13.28 19.46
C ALA A 388 9.85 14.80 19.68
N PRO A 389 9.02 15.51 20.50
CA PRO A 389 7.64 15.34 21.00
C PRO A 389 6.51 15.27 19.96
N ARG A 390 6.83 15.51 18.68
CA ARG A 390 5.88 15.79 17.61
C ARG A 390 4.67 14.85 17.52
N PHE A 391 4.88 13.54 17.65
CA PHE A 391 3.84 12.53 17.44
C PHE A 391 3.19 12.00 18.74
N GLU A 392 3.79 12.29 19.90
CA GLU A 392 3.44 11.63 21.14
C GLU A 392 2.06 12.01 21.66
N ALA A 393 1.73 13.30 21.62
CA ALA A 393 0.45 13.82 22.07
C ALA A 393 -0.73 13.24 21.27
N LEU A 394 -0.59 13.14 19.94
CA LEU A 394 -1.62 12.58 19.08
C LEU A 394 -1.79 11.08 19.33
N ALA A 395 -0.69 10.31 19.33
CA ALA A 395 -0.73 8.87 19.56
C ALA A 395 -1.31 8.52 20.94
N TYR A 396 -0.93 9.27 21.98
CA TYR A 396 -1.50 9.12 23.32
C TYR A 396 -2.99 9.47 23.36
N GLY A 397 -3.37 10.64 22.84
CA GLY A 397 -4.78 11.08 22.82
C GLY A 397 -5.68 10.12 22.05
N VAL A 398 -5.24 9.65 20.89
CA VAL A 398 -5.98 8.65 20.08
C VAL A 398 -6.12 7.33 20.83
N GLY A 399 -5.03 6.81 21.42
CA GLY A 399 -5.07 5.55 22.17
C GLY A 399 -6.02 5.59 23.38
N GLN A 400 -6.02 6.71 24.11
CA GLN A 400 -6.93 6.91 25.25
C GLN A 400 -8.38 7.06 24.80
N ALA A 401 -8.65 7.90 23.80
CA ALA A 401 -9.99 8.11 23.26
C ALA A 401 -10.59 6.79 22.71
N PHE A 402 -9.83 6.07 21.90
CA PHE A 402 -10.22 4.77 21.37
C PHE A 402 -10.57 3.80 22.51
N THR A 403 -9.71 3.70 23.52
CA THR A 403 -9.92 2.76 24.62
C THR A 403 -11.15 3.10 25.42
N GLU A 404 -11.34 4.37 25.77
CA GLU A 404 -12.52 4.83 26.53
C GLU A 404 -13.82 4.52 25.78
N ASP A 405 -13.84 4.70 24.46
CA ASP A 405 -15.02 4.49 23.62
C ASP A 405 -15.31 3.00 23.37
N ASN A 406 -14.29 2.13 23.47
CA ASN A 406 -14.40 0.71 23.15
C ASN A 406 -14.13 -0.24 24.34
N LEU A 407 -13.95 0.28 25.57
CA LEU A 407 -13.57 -0.53 26.74
C LEU A 407 -14.55 -1.67 27.02
N HIS A 408 -15.85 -1.46 26.85
CA HIS A 408 -16.85 -2.52 27.04
C HIS A 408 -16.63 -3.66 26.03
N ALA A 409 -16.46 -3.33 24.76
CA ALA A 409 -16.20 -4.30 23.69
C ALA A 409 -14.89 -5.06 23.89
N ILE A 410 -13.86 -4.40 24.45
CA ILE A 410 -12.58 -5.03 24.83
C ILE A 410 -12.79 -5.98 26.01
N VAL A 411 -13.51 -5.54 27.05
CA VAL A 411 -13.80 -6.37 28.24
C VAL A 411 -14.57 -7.63 27.84
N ASP A 412 -15.60 -7.52 27.01
CA ASP A 412 -16.39 -8.67 26.54
C ASP A 412 -15.53 -9.72 25.83
N ARG A 413 -14.55 -9.28 25.04
CA ARG A 413 -13.66 -10.16 24.26
C ARG A 413 -12.51 -10.77 25.07
N THR A 414 -12.21 -10.25 26.26
CA THR A 414 -10.95 -10.56 26.97
C THR A 414 -11.13 -11.39 28.23
N VAL A 415 -12.27 -11.24 28.91
CA VAL A 415 -12.58 -11.97 30.15
C VAL A 415 -13.91 -12.71 30.08
N PRO A 416 -14.13 -13.74 30.93
CA PRO A 416 -15.41 -14.41 31.05
C PRO A 416 -16.58 -13.48 31.31
N GLN A 417 -17.74 -13.83 30.77
CA GLN A 417 -18.97 -13.02 30.84
C GLN A 417 -19.29 -12.56 32.28
N GLU A 418 -19.18 -13.44 33.29
CA GLU A 418 -19.45 -13.07 34.68
C GLU A 418 -18.51 -11.98 35.23
N LEU A 419 -17.25 -11.96 34.77
CA LEU A 419 -16.29 -10.91 35.13
C LEU A 419 -16.53 -9.65 34.29
N ALA A 420 -16.85 -9.81 33.00
CA ALA A 420 -17.20 -8.70 32.11
C ALA A 420 -18.37 -7.88 32.67
N GLU A 421 -19.46 -8.55 33.05
CA GLU A 421 -20.65 -7.93 33.64
C GLU A 421 -20.29 -7.13 34.91
N ARG A 422 -19.38 -7.65 35.76
CA ARG A 422 -18.95 -6.95 36.99
C ARG A 422 -18.09 -5.72 36.69
N LEU A 423 -17.16 -5.84 35.75
CA LEU A 423 -16.30 -4.74 35.33
C LEU A 423 -17.13 -3.61 34.69
N GLN A 424 -18.14 -3.97 33.90
CA GLN A 424 -19.04 -3.02 33.23
C GLN A 424 -20.07 -2.40 34.18
N ALA A 425 -20.55 -3.15 35.18
CA ALA A 425 -21.48 -2.63 36.19
C ALA A 425 -20.86 -1.57 37.12
N THR A 426 -19.52 -1.48 37.14
CA THR A 426 -18.79 -0.43 37.87
C THR A 426 -18.90 0.90 37.10
N GLY A 427 -18.80 2.05 37.77
CA GLY A 427 -18.84 3.37 37.10
C GLY A 427 -17.77 3.49 35.99
N ALA A 428 -17.96 4.43 35.06
CA ALA A 428 -17.00 4.70 33.98
C ALA A 428 -15.58 4.91 34.55
N PRO A 429 -14.52 4.42 33.86
CA PRO A 429 -13.17 4.63 34.34
C PRO A 429 -12.85 6.12 34.31
N GLN A 430 -11.79 6.53 35.01
CA GLN A 430 -11.37 7.91 35.02
C GLN A 430 -11.03 8.35 33.58
N ALA A 431 -11.84 9.25 33.02
CA ALA A 431 -11.64 9.75 31.66
C ALA A 431 -10.42 10.68 31.61
N ASP A 432 -9.68 10.60 30.51
CA ASP A 432 -8.66 11.58 30.19
C ASP A 432 -9.33 12.91 29.81
N THR A 433 -8.87 14.00 30.43
CA THR A 433 -9.48 15.34 30.28
C THR A 433 -8.72 16.25 29.35
N GLU A 434 -7.60 15.79 28.79
CA GLU A 434 -6.62 16.65 28.11
C GLU A 434 -6.39 16.22 26.66
N TRP A 435 -6.04 14.95 26.43
CA TRP A 435 -5.59 14.43 25.14
C TRP A 435 -6.70 13.69 24.40
N ALA A 436 -7.42 12.82 25.09
CA ALA A 436 -8.52 12.04 24.51
C ALA A 436 -9.65 12.94 23.96
N PRO A 437 -10.07 14.03 24.63
CA PRO A 437 -11.10 14.90 24.09
C PRO A 437 -10.65 15.60 22.79
N ALA A 438 -9.37 15.98 22.69
CA ALA A 438 -8.81 16.56 21.46
C ALA A 438 -8.79 15.55 20.31
N ALA A 439 -8.37 14.30 20.56
CA ALA A 439 -8.40 13.25 19.55
C ALA A 439 -9.84 12.96 19.06
N ARG A 440 -10.83 12.90 19.97
CA ARG A 440 -12.25 12.79 19.60
C ARG A 440 -12.74 13.98 18.78
N GLY A 441 -12.35 15.20 19.17
CA GLY A 441 -12.70 16.42 18.44
C GLY A 441 -12.17 16.39 17.00
N LEU A 442 -10.92 15.97 16.81
CA LEU A 442 -10.30 15.78 15.49
C LEU A 442 -11.08 14.76 14.67
N ALA A 443 -11.27 13.55 15.20
CA ALA A 443 -11.94 12.45 14.49
C ALA A 443 -13.38 12.83 14.11
N PHE A 444 -14.13 13.44 15.04
CA PHE A 444 -15.48 13.95 14.79
C PHE A 444 -15.51 14.95 13.63
N ALA A 445 -14.58 15.91 13.59
CA ALA A 445 -14.52 16.90 12.52
C ALA A 445 -14.19 16.27 11.16
N VAL A 446 -13.35 15.23 11.13
CA VAL A 446 -13.04 14.46 9.91
C VAL A 446 -14.26 13.66 9.44
N ASP A 447 -14.94 12.94 10.35
CA ASP A 447 -16.14 12.16 10.03
C ASP A 447 -17.24 13.06 9.47
N VAL A 448 -17.54 14.18 10.14
CA VAL A 448 -18.53 15.17 9.67
C VAL A 448 -18.15 15.76 8.31
N SER A 449 -16.87 16.06 8.08
CA SER A 449 -16.41 16.64 6.80
C SER A 449 -16.47 15.65 5.64
N THR A 450 -16.48 14.35 5.93
CA THR A 450 -16.55 13.27 4.93
C THR A 450 -17.93 12.62 4.83
N GLY A 451 -18.91 13.12 5.62
CA GLY A 451 -20.28 12.61 5.63
C GLY A 451 -20.43 11.23 6.29
N ARG A 452 -19.47 10.83 7.14
CA ARG A 452 -19.53 9.60 7.94
C ARG A 452 -20.30 9.82 9.24
N ASP A 453 -20.85 8.73 9.78
CA ASP A 453 -21.42 8.74 11.12
C ASP A 453 -20.32 8.98 12.15
N ALA A 454 -20.54 9.96 13.03
CA ALA A 454 -19.55 10.37 14.02
C ALA A 454 -19.70 9.64 15.38
N ASP A 455 -20.65 8.71 15.49
CA ASP A 455 -20.92 7.92 16.70
C ASP A 455 -21.43 6.51 16.34
N PRO A 456 -20.59 5.46 16.46
CA PRO A 456 -19.18 5.48 16.86
C PRO A 456 -18.27 6.02 15.74
N SER A 457 -17.24 6.81 16.10
CA SER A 457 -16.29 7.36 15.12
C SER A 457 -15.44 6.27 14.48
N GLU A 458 -15.68 5.98 13.20
CA GLU A 458 -14.85 5.09 12.39
C GLU A 458 -13.44 5.66 12.21
N THR A 459 -13.32 6.98 12.03
CA THR A 459 -12.02 7.64 11.93
C THR A 459 -11.20 7.41 13.19
N LEU A 460 -11.78 7.56 14.39
CA LEU A 460 -11.02 7.33 15.63
C LEU A 460 -10.45 5.92 15.74
N ARG A 461 -11.23 4.89 15.34
CA ARG A 461 -10.74 3.50 15.27
C ARG A 461 -9.62 3.34 14.26
N ALA A 462 -9.76 3.93 13.07
CA ALA A 462 -8.75 3.87 12.04
C ALA A 462 -7.44 4.54 12.49
N LEU A 463 -7.51 5.71 13.15
CA LEU A 463 -6.35 6.42 13.71
C LEU A 463 -5.59 5.57 14.72
N ALA A 464 -6.30 4.85 15.57
CA ALA A 464 -5.72 4.00 16.62
C ALA A 464 -4.95 2.80 16.05
N GLY A 465 -5.15 2.41 14.78
CA GLY A 465 -4.45 1.29 14.13
C GLY A 465 -3.19 1.66 13.34
N GLN A 466 -2.72 2.92 13.41
CA GLN A 466 -1.68 3.43 12.50
C GLN A 466 -0.27 3.54 13.10
N GLY A 467 -0.08 3.12 14.34
CA GLY A 467 1.12 3.42 15.10
C GLY A 467 1.30 4.93 15.37
N ARG A 468 2.46 5.28 15.90
CA ARG A 468 2.73 6.62 16.43
C ARG A 468 2.68 7.72 15.37
N ALA A 469 3.33 7.50 14.23
CA ALA A 469 3.49 8.52 13.18
C ALA A 469 2.38 8.50 12.11
N GLY A 470 1.53 7.46 12.07
CA GLY A 470 0.56 7.28 10.99
C GLY A 470 -0.82 7.90 11.23
N ALA A 471 -1.14 8.29 12.47
CA ALA A 471 -2.48 8.79 12.81
C ALA A 471 -2.87 10.04 12.00
N ALA A 472 -2.02 11.08 11.97
CA ALA A 472 -2.32 12.29 11.21
C ALA A 472 -2.45 12.02 9.70
N THR A 473 -1.66 11.09 9.17
CA THR A 473 -1.74 10.65 7.77
C THR A 473 -3.09 10.04 7.44
N VAL A 474 -3.64 9.17 8.28
CA VAL A 474 -4.96 8.56 8.03
C VAL A 474 -6.10 9.56 8.12
N ALA A 475 -6.03 10.55 9.03
CA ALA A 475 -6.98 11.66 9.03
C ALA A 475 -6.94 12.43 7.69
N ALA A 476 -5.73 12.73 7.20
CA ALA A 476 -5.52 13.44 5.94
C ALA A 476 -5.98 12.63 4.71
N GLU A 477 -5.65 11.34 4.66
CA GLU A 477 -6.08 10.41 3.62
C GLU A 477 -7.60 10.31 3.57
N THR A 478 -8.25 10.20 4.74
CA THR A 478 -9.71 10.16 4.84
C THR A 478 -10.33 11.41 4.23
N LEU A 479 -9.81 12.61 4.54
CA LEU A 479 -10.31 13.85 3.96
C LEU A 479 -10.06 13.94 2.45
N VAL A 480 -8.85 13.60 1.99
CA VAL A 480 -8.46 13.70 0.57
C VAL A 480 -9.17 12.66 -0.29
N LEU A 481 -9.46 11.47 0.23
CA LEU A 481 -10.19 10.41 -0.48
C LEU A 481 -11.58 10.88 -0.93
N HIS A 482 -12.23 11.74 -0.16
CA HIS A 482 -13.57 12.29 -0.43
C HIS A 482 -13.54 13.65 -1.15
N SER A 483 -12.37 14.06 -1.68
CA SER A 483 -12.21 15.30 -2.43
C SER A 483 -12.05 15.06 -3.95
N GLU A 484 -12.31 16.09 -4.75
CA GLU A 484 -12.09 16.10 -6.20
C GLU A 484 -10.61 16.35 -6.58
N ILE A 485 -9.69 16.36 -5.61
CA ILE A 485 -8.25 16.56 -5.87
C ILE A 485 -7.72 15.48 -6.82
N PRO A 486 -7.04 15.85 -7.93
CA PRO A 486 -6.45 14.92 -8.86
C PRO A 486 -5.47 13.95 -8.17
N ARG A 487 -5.52 12.67 -8.54
CA ARG A 487 -4.70 11.61 -7.89
C ARG A 487 -3.21 11.93 -7.82
N ALA A 488 -2.67 12.58 -8.86
CA ALA A 488 -1.27 12.99 -8.91
C ALA A 488 -0.86 14.01 -7.83
N GLU A 489 -1.81 14.76 -7.29
CA GLU A 489 -1.58 15.83 -6.30
C GLU A 489 -1.91 15.36 -4.87
N ARG A 490 -2.71 14.30 -4.71
CA ARG A 490 -3.17 13.78 -3.42
C ARG A 490 -2.04 13.52 -2.42
N ALA A 491 -0.95 12.87 -2.84
CA ALA A 491 0.16 12.56 -1.95
C ALA A 491 0.87 13.81 -1.37
N ALA A 492 0.88 14.93 -2.12
CA ALA A 492 1.42 16.19 -1.60
C ALA A 492 0.45 16.81 -0.58
N VAL A 493 -0.85 16.83 -0.88
CA VAL A 493 -1.89 17.38 0.00
C VAL A 493 -2.01 16.57 1.29
N ILE A 494 -2.00 15.23 1.21
CA ILE A 494 -2.01 14.33 2.37
C ILE A 494 -0.86 14.69 3.33
N ARG A 495 0.36 14.83 2.80
CA ARG A 495 1.53 15.19 3.62
C ARG A 495 1.38 16.57 4.27
N GLN A 496 0.91 17.57 3.52
CA GLN A 496 0.72 18.93 4.05
C GLN A 496 -0.32 18.97 5.17
N VAL A 497 -1.44 18.25 5.00
CA VAL A 497 -2.53 18.19 5.97
C VAL A 497 -2.08 17.41 7.21
N ALA A 498 -1.43 16.25 7.05
CA ALA A 498 -0.90 15.47 8.15
C ALA A 498 0.11 16.29 8.98
N GLU A 499 1.04 16.98 8.33
CA GLU A 499 1.99 17.91 8.97
C GLU A 499 1.29 19.04 9.74
N SER A 500 0.14 19.52 9.27
CA SER A 500 -0.65 20.52 9.99
C SER A 500 -1.32 19.96 11.24
N VAL A 501 -1.79 18.71 11.19
CA VAL A 501 -2.41 18.03 12.33
C VAL A 501 -1.36 17.69 13.38
N ASP A 502 -0.22 17.12 12.98
CA ASP A 502 0.90 16.80 13.87
C ASP A 502 1.36 18.04 14.65
N ARG A 503 1.64 19.15 13.97
CA ARG A 503 2.06 20.41 14.61
C ARG A 503 1.01 20.96 15.58
N GLY A 504 -0.27 20.71 15.30
CA GLY A 504 -1.36 21.06 16.21
C GLY A 504 -1.28 20.27 17.51
N PHE A 505 -1.08 18.95 17.43
CA PHE A 505 -0.93 18.10 18.61
C PHE A 505 0.41 18.29 19.33
N GLU A 506 1.48 18.61 18.62
CA GLU A 506 2.76 19.01 19.22
C GLU A 506 2.62 20.25 20.11
N ALA A 507 1.76 21.20 19.73
CA ALA A 507 1.49 22.41 20.52
C ALA A 507 0.47 22.20 21.65
N LEU A 508 -0.27 21.08 21.66
CA LEU A 508 -1.33 20.80 22.64
C LEU A 508 -0.85 20.80 24.12
N PRO A 509 0.32 20.26 24.49
CA PRO A 509 0.81 20.34 25.88
C PRO A 509 0.89 21.75 26.43
N GLU A 510 1.43 22.69 25.64
CA GLU A 510 1.53 24.09 26.05
C GLU A 510 0.14 24.74 26.15
N ARG A 511 -0.79 24.37 25.27
CA ARG A 511 -2.18 24.83 25.33
C ARG A 511 -2.88 24.35 26.59
N VAL A 512 -2.79 23.07 26.91
CA VAL A 512 -3.37 22.48 28.12
C VAL A 512 -2.78 23.14 29.37
N ALA A 513 -1.46 23.32 29.43
CA ALA A 513 -0.80 24.02 30.53
C ALA A 513 -1.34 25.45 30.70
N SER A 514 -1.54 26.18 29.60
CA SER A 514 -2.13 27.54 29.63
C SER A 514 -3.58 27.54 30.14
N TRP A 515 -4.40 26.58 29.73
CA TRP A 515 -5.79 26.49 30.16
C TRP A 515 -5.92 26.14 31.64
N ASN A 516 -5.02 25.29 32.15
CA ASN A 516 -4.95 24.94 33.57
C ASN A 516 -4.47 26.16 34.40
N ALA A 517 -3.50 26.93 33.89
CA ALA A 517 -3.01 28.16 34.54
C ALA A 517 -4.07 29.27 34.62
N ASP A 518 -5.00 29.33 33.68
CA ASP A 518 -6.15 30.24 33.68
C ASP A 518 -7.22 29.90 34.76
N GLY A 519 -6.96 28.90 35.61
CA GLY A 519 -7.90 28.43 36.63
C GLY A 519 -8.98 27.48 36.09
N GLY A 520 -8.75 26.88 34.92
CA GLY A 520 -9.62 25.84 34.36
C GLY A 520 -9.62 24.58 35.23
N GLY A 521 -10.80 24.13 35.67
CA GLY A 521 -10.97 22.81 36.26
C GLY A 521 -11.02 21.70 35.19
N PRO A 522 -11.04 20.41 35.58
CA PRO A 522 -11.00 19.28 34.64
C PRO A 522 -12.08 19.33 33.55
N GLY A 523 -13.29 19.79 33.88
CA GLY A 523 -14.37 19.96 32.89
C GLY A 523 -14.13 21.09 31.87
N THR A 524 -13.45 22.17 32.27
CA THR A 524 -13.05 23.25 31.36
C THR A 524 -11.94 22.79 30.43
N THR A 525 -10.94 22.09 30.95
CA THR A 525 -9.85 21.52 30.15
C THR A 525 -10.37 20.49 29.14
N TYR A 526 -11.33 19.65 29.55
CA TYR A 526 -12.03 18.73 28.64
C TYR A 526 -12.70 19.46 27.47
N GLY A 527 -13.51 20.50 27.76
CA GLY A 527 -14.21 21.27 26.75
C GLY A 527 -13.25 21.95 25.76
N ARG A 528 -12.24 22.65 26.27
CA ARG A 528 -11.23 23.36 25.46
C ARG A 528 -10.39 22.41 24.61
N SER A 529 -10.02 21.25 25.15
CA SER A 529 -9.27 20.23 24.42
C SER A 529 -10.08 19.68 23.25
N ARG A 530 -11.37 19.37 23.48
CA ARG A 530 -12.28 18.91 22.43
C ARG A 530 -12.48 19.96 21.34
N GLU A 531 -12.71 21.22 21.72
CA GLU A 531 -12.85 22.33 20.78
C GLU A 531 -11.58 22.54 19.96
N TYR A 532 -10.41 22.42 20.58
CA TYR A 532 -9.12 22.53 19.91
C TYR A 532 -8.92 21.42 18.86
N GLY A 533 -9.19 20.16 19.22
CA GLY A 533 -9.14 19.04 18.27
C GLY A 533 -10.11 19.21 17.10
N MET A 534 -11.33 19.66 17.39
CA MET A 534 -12.33 19.96 16.35
C MET A 534 -11.87 21.06 15.40
N ALA A 535 -11.26 22.12 15.92
CA ALA A 535 -10.69 23.20 15.12
C ALA A 535 -9.55 22.71 14.22
N LEU A 536 -8.69 21.80 14.71
CA LEU A 536 -7.64 21.18 13.90
C LEU A 536 -8.22 20.35 12.74
N GLY A 537 -9.25 19.55 12.99
CA GLY A 537 -9.92 18.77 11.94
C GLY A 537 -10.63 19.64 10.91
N GLN A 538 -11.27 20.73 11.34
CA GLN A 538 -11.87 21.72 10.43
C GLN A 538 -10.80 22.45 9.59
N GLN A 539 -9.67 22.81 10.20
CA GLN A 539 -8.54 23.40 9.50
C GLN A 539 -7.94 22.44 8.46
N ALA A 540 -7.84 21.15 8.78
CA ALA A 540 -7.42 20.11 7.86
C ALA A 540 -8.39 19.98 6.67
N ALA A 541 -9.69 19.92 6.92
CA ALA A 541 -10.70 19.88 5.88
C ALA A 541 -10.70 21.15 4.99
N GLU A 542 -10.45 22.33 5.56
CA GLU A 542 -10.29 23.59 4.80
C GLU A 542 -9.02 23.59 3.93
N GLN A 543 -7.93 22.94 4.35
CA GLN A 543 -6.74 22.79 3.51
C GLN A 543 -7.02 21.91 2.29
N VAL A 544 -7.74 20.81 2.46
CA VAL A 544 -8.17 19.94 1.36
C VAL A 544 -9.08 20.71 0.39
N ARG A 545 -10.09 21.44 0.90
CA ARG A 545 -10.97 22.27 0.05
C ARG A 545 -10.22 23.37 -0.70
N ARG A 546 -9.19 23.97 -0.10
CA ARG A 546 -8.33 24.96 -0.81
C ARG A 546 -7.54 24.32 -1.94
N ALA A 547 -6.91 23.17 -1.68
CA ALA A 547 -6.19 22.42 -2.70
C ALA A 547 -7.13 22.00 -3.85
N GLU A 548 -8.32 21.52 -3.53
CA GLU A 548 -9.37 21.18 -4.52
C GLU A 548 -9.74 22.36 -5.43
N ASN A 549 -9.91 23.55 -4.86
CA ASN A 549 -10.19 24.77 -5.63
C ASN A 549 -9.00 25.22 -6.50
N GLU A 550 -7.76 25.00 -6.03
CA GLU A 550 -6.54 25.31 -6.79
C GLU A 550 -6.31 24.34 -7.96
N SER A 551 -6.71 23.08 -7.79
CA SER A 551 -6.62 22.04 -8.83
C SER A 551 -7.75 22.12 -9.89
N ALA A 552 -8.76 22.97 -9.69
CA ALA A 552 -9.91 23.09 -10.59
C ALA A 552 -9.53 23.72 -11.96
N PRO A 553 -10.13 23.29 -13.09
CA PRO A 553 -9.84 23.84 -14.41
C PRO A 553 -10.23 25.32 -14.51
N GLY A 554 -9.24 26.22 -14.35
CA GLY A 554 -9.42 27.67 -14.35
C GLY A 554 -8.54 28.41 -13.32
N GLY A 555 -7.97 27.69 -12.35
CA GLY A 555 -7.02 28.19 -11.35
C GLY A 555 -5.60 28.35 -11.88
N GLN A 556 -5.33 29.47 -12.54
CA GLN A 556 -4.03 30.14 -12.72
C GLN A 556 -2.73 29.31 -12.86
N GLN A 557 -2.30 29.24 -14.12
CA GLN A 557 -0.96 28.91 -14.63
C GLN A 557 0.20 29.84 -14.21
N GLN A 558 0.09 30.67 -13.16
CA GLN A 558 1.05 31.77 -12.92
C GLN A 558 2.12 31.53 -11.84
N ASP A 559 1.96 30.61 -10.88
CA ASP A 559 2.95 30.45 -9.78
C ASP A 559 3.78 29.14 -9.80
N ALA A 560 3.49 28.23 -10.74
CA ALA A 560 4.07 26.88 -10.75
C ALA A 560 5.59 26.82 -11.05
N THR A 561 6.20 27.88 -11.58
CA THR A 561 7.65 27.89 -11.90
C THR A 561 8.52 28.38 -10.73
N ALA A 562 8.00 29.23 -9.85
CA ALA A 562 8.74 29.71 -8.67
C ALA A 562 8.74 28.68 -7.53
N GLN A 563 7.62 28.01 -7.27
CA GLN A 563 7.54 26.98 -6.23
C GLN A 563 8.30 25.68 -6.57
N ARG A 564 8.42 25.33 -7.86
CA ARG A 564 9.18 24.13 -8.27
C ARG A 564 10.68 24.23 -7.99
N GLN A 565 11.26 25.42 -8.11
CA GLN A 565 12.69 25.65 -7.85
C GLN A 565 13.02 25.74 -6.35
N ASP A 566 12.09 26.26 -5.53
CA ASP A 566 12.25 26.32 -4.08
C ASP A 566 12.02 24.95 -3.41
N ALA A 567 11.16 24.12 -3.99
CA ALA A 567 10.97 22.74 -3.56
C ALA A 567 12.24 21.89 -3.79
N THR A 568 12.92 22.04 -4.93
CA THR A 568 14.15 21.27 -5.24
C THR A 568 15.31 21.56 -4.29
N ALA A 569 15.39 22.77 -3.74
CA ALA A 569 16.40 23.14 -2.75
C ALA A 569 16.09 22.64 -1.32
N ARG A 570 14.80 22.40 -1.01
CA ARG A 570 14.36 21.88 0.31
C ARG A 570 14.36 20.35 0.40
N PHE A 571 14.37 19.63 -0.73
CA PHE A 571 14.37 18.15 -0.78
C PHE A 571 15.71 17.48 -0.38
N ALA A 572 16.75 18.24 -0.04
CA ALA A 572 18.06 17.68 0.30
C ALA A 572 18.32 17.53 1.81
N ALA A 573 17.38 17.89 2.69
CA ALA A 573 17.64 18.06 4.12
C ALA A 573 16.64 17.35 5.07
N ASP A 574 15.93 16.32 4.59
CA ASP A 574 15.11 15.47 5.47
C ASP A 574 15.84 14.15 5.77
N PRO A 575 16.31 13.91 7.01
CA PRO A 575 17.02 12.70 7.39
C PRO A 575 16.12 11.46 7.60
N ALA A 576 14.79 11.58 7.55
CA ALA A 576 13.87 10.45 7.78
C ALA A 576 13.46 9.69 6.50
N VAL A 577 13.89 10.14 5.32
CA VAL A 577 13.68 9.45 4.05
C VAL A 577 15.03 9.20 3.39
N LYS A 578 15.45 7.94 3.31
CA LYS A 578 16.66 7.56 2.57
C LYS A 578 16.57 8.11 1.14
N PRO A 579 17.49 8.96 0.67
CA PRO A 579 17.59 9.22 -0.75
C PRO A 579 17.96 7.91 -1.45
N LEU A 580 17.25 7.59 -2.53
CA LEU A 580 17.63 6.55 -3.46
C LEU A 580 19.03 6.87 -4.00
N THR A 581 20.04 6.27 -3.38
CA THR A 581 21.43 6.36 -3.79
C THR A 581 21.61 5.40 -4.95
N GLY A 582 21.79 5.93 -6.16
CA GLY A 582 21.99 5.07 -7.33
C GLY A 582 22.07 5.72 -8.71
N VAL A 583 21.87 7.03 -8.86
CA VAL A 583 22.09 7.70 -10.16
C VAL A 583 22.94 8.94 -9.95
N GLN A 584 24.24 8.77 -10.14
CA GLN A 584 25.16 9.87 -10.36
C GLN A 584 24.84 10.43 -11.76
N PRO A 585 24.39 11.69 -11.90
CA PRO A 585 24.21 12.28 -13.22
C PRO A 585 25.57 12.31 -13.93
N PRO A 586 25.62 12.03 -15.24
CA PRO A 586 26.88 12.10 -15.98
C PRO A 586 27.47 13.49 -15.83
N ALA A 587 28.74 13.55 -15.43
CA ALA A 587 29.51 14.78 -15.33
C ALA A 587 29.37 15.55 -16.66
N ALA A 588 28.75 16.73 -16.61
CA ALA A 588 28.74 17.65 -17.72
C ALA A 588 30.21 18.01 -18.02
N LYS A 589 30.70 17.55 -19.17
CA LYS A 589 31.93 18.07 -19.75
C LYS A 589 31.73 19.57 -19.96
N ALA A 590 32.42 20.37 -19.15
CA ALA A 590 32.69 21.75 -19.47
C ALA A 590 33.61 21.77 -20.69
N GLU A 591 33.09 22.16 -21.85
CA GLU A 591 33.86 22.84 -22.88
C GLU A 591 32.94 23.38 -23.98
N ASP A 592 33.30 24.57 -24.48
CA ASP A 592 32.79 25.27 -25.65
C ASP A 592 31.48 26.07 -25.58
N ALA A 593 31.55 27.20 -24.87
CA ALA A 593 30.89 28.44 -25.32
C ALA A 593 31.68 29.70 -24.90
N ALA A 594 32.96 29.75 -25.26
CA ALA A 594 33.76 30.98 -25.24
C ALA A 594 34.06 31.42 -26.67
N ARG A 595 33.03 31.83 -27.44
CA ARG A 595 33.19 32.59 -28.70
C ARG A 595 31.86 33.13 -29.23
N SER A 596 31.44 34.29 -28.72
CA SER A 596 30.89 35.38 -29.55
C SER A 596 30.55 36.58 -28.65
N GLY A 597 31.57 37.37 -28.33
CA GLY A 597 31.35 38.74 -27.88
C GLY A 597 30.92 39.60 -29.07
N ARG A 598 29.74 40.20 -28.97
CA ARG A 598 29.45 41.46 -29.66
C ARG A 598 28.46 42.28 -28.83
N PRO A 599 28.88 43.41 -28.22
CA PRO A 599 27.99 44.28 -27.46
C PRO A 599 27.14 45.14 -28.40
N GLY A 600 25.84 45.20 -28.10
CA GLY A 600 24.90 46.15 -28.72
C GLY A 600 25.01 47.52 -28.07
N THR A 601 25.24 48.55 -28.89
CA THR A 601 25.13 49.97 -28.57
C THR A 601 23.65 50.40 -28.54
N PRO A 602 23.26 51.34 -27.66
CA PRO A 602 21.89 51.84 -27.59
C PRO A 602 21.60 52.88 -28.69
N ALA A 603 20.40 52.83 -29.25
CA ALA A 603 19.91 53.78 -30.22
C ALA A 603 19.34 55.03 -29.52
N GLU A 604 20.00 56.17 -29.76
CA GLU A 604 19.48 57.51 -29.48
C GLU A 604 19.20 58.22 -30.81
N GLN A 605 18.20 59.10 -30.75
CA GLN A 605 17.50 59.80 -31.83
C GLN A 605 18.40 60.57 -32.80
N GLN A 606 18.05 60.59 -34.09
CA GLN A 606 17.87 61.83 -34.88
C GLN A 606 17.37 61.56 -36.32
N LYS A 607 16.22 62.18 -36.66
CA LYS A 607 15.82 62.64 -38.01
C LYS A 607 16.64 63.91 -38.35
N PRO A 608 16.66 64.50 -39.57
CA PRO A 608 15.90 64.20 -40.80
C PRO A 608 16.70 64.31 -42.12
N THR A 609 15.96 64.32 -43.25
CA THR A 609 16.30 64.79 -44.62
C THR A 609 17.32 63.94 -45.38
N GLY A 610 17.19 63.67 -46.68
CA GLY A 610 16.33 64.17 -47.75
C GLY A 610 16.86 63.53 -49.04
N LEU A 611 15.98 63.44 -50.04
CA LEU A 611 16.24 62.89 -51.38
C LEU A 611 17.49 63.48 -52.05
N ASP A 612 18.21 62.64 -52.80
CA ASP A 612 18.52 62.95 -54.20
C ASP A 612 18.77 61.67 -55.03
N ARG A 613 17.93 61.54 -56.07
CA ARG A 613 17.94 60.67 -57.26
C ARG A 613 17.58 59.18 -57.15
#